data_AF-A0A9W7L8F9-F1
#
_entry.id   AF-A0A9W7L8F9-F1
#
_cell.length_a   1.000
_cell.length_b   1.000
_cell.length_c   1.000
_cell.angle_alpha   90.00
_cell.angle_beta   90.00
_cell.angle_gamma   90.00
#
_symmetry.space_group_name_H-M   'P 1'
#
loop_
_entity.id
_entity.type
_entity.pdbx_description
1 polymer ?
#
loop_
_entity_poly.entity_id
_entity_poly.type
_entity_poly.pdbx_seq_one_letter_code
_entity_poly.pdbx_strand_id
1 'polypeptide(L)'
;MPAKVAATTTAIEKSVREFRKQSVNLGVPVNIDVLRQTSLKGTTSKLGVADFEAFVDAYLDVVQVCNGENLDTSVEQFCDENLPTEGSDITQEILMVMAGKIKPAMKLSRVGLGSRIMLSLVLTYMDLITDLFVTKEYSEGGSSTRKFFHISISIIITQTLCNIIISLIANSNKNLPSKSLGVLIALIQLNPLAHGLKVWRGVATSVDDVLQPFHVFIMVRVVELIFEVMPGMALQLYTIYHAPHISNTVVFSVLSSVASASFIMTDNSIMYERGEMSKQKRGPYSHPLFGFIPPTNTSRATMQAGSLLFYGGYLACAMVTLSAVLAVFRWEHVPLFMACEFGFYLLARSTRGELVFVLEPPGGWVLSGIIHFLYYMMMCLAPWTQLRDDDGALGGSHYAAMIVYKLVSYTGATVYAAGKFAGGDEEVMMRAGTVRFIFGIALGVTVAGAAVGLGSVTETRRWTFYGSRQTGPEWFKWLFEADTLVGEADTKDQQRVWAWLFAHPRYLDQDKVKEWLLGLKSDGDILGRGDKKLPKGCLEFSGHKLESFFKKSLEKFAYYGDAESQAEVEGLLKSLQQEVDARPFVDGLKATSSKQQMQTKRGRRIE
;
A
#
# COMPACT_ATOMS: atom_id res chain seq x y z
N MET A 1 -35.91 -5.15 -24.19
CA MET A 1 -35.64 -4.42 -22.94
C MET A 1 -34.30 -4.79 -22.27
N PRO A 2 -33.87 -6.06 -22.09
CA PRO A 2 -32.61 -6.38 -21.41
C PRO A 2 -31.33 -5.92 -22.14
N ALA A 3 -31.34 -5.91 -23.48
CA ALA A 3 -30.26 -5.29 -24.27
C ALA A 3 -30.19 -3.77 -24.12
N LYS A 4 -31.30 -3.10 -23.76
CA LYS A 4 -31.32 -1.67 -23.47
C LYS A 4 -30.64 -1.38 -22.14
N VAL A 5 -30.93 -2.13 -21.07
CA VAL A 5 -30.32 -1.91 -19.74
C VAL A 5 -28.81 -2.17 -19.76
N ALA A 6 -28.34 -3.26 -20.37
CA ALA A 6 -26.90 -3.52 -20.50
C ALA A 6 -26.18 -2.45 -21.35
N ALA A 7 -26.83 -1.96 -22.41
CA ALA A 7 -26.35 -0.83 -23.18
C ALA A 7 -26.38 0.47 -22.35
N THR A 8 -27.35 0.66 -21.47
CA THR A 8 -27.46 1.81 -20.56
C THR A 8 -26.35 1.78 -19.51
N THR A 9 -26.08 0.66 -18.85
CA THR A 9 -24.98 0.56 -17.87
C THR A 9 -23.61 0.77 -18.53
N THR A 10 -23.40 0.17 -19.71
CA THR A 10 -22.16 0.38 -20.49
C THR A 10 -22.04 1.84 -21.00
N ALA A 11 -23.16 2.47 -21.36
CA ALA A 11 -23.19 3.87 -21.77
C ALA A 11 -22.99 4.82 -20.58
N ILE A 12 -23.51 4.49 -19.40
CA ILE A 12 -23.29 5.21 -18.14
C ILE A 12 -21.82 5.14 -17.75
N GLU A 13 -21.23 3.95 -17.74
CA GLU A 13 -19.79 3.79 -17.45
C GLU A 13 -18.92 4.54 -18.47
N LYS A 14 -19.30 4.50 -19.76
CA LYS A 14 -18.61 5.25 -20.81
C LYS A 14 -18.78 6.76 -20.64
N SER A 15 -19.97 7.23 -20.29
CA SER A 15 -20.29 8.65 -20.07
C SER A 15 -19.57 9.20 -18.85
N VAL A 16 -19.61 8.49 -17.70
CA VAL A 16 -18.86 8.85 -16.48
C VAL A 16 -17.35 8.86 -16.76
N ARG A 17 -16.85 7.91 -17.56
CA ARG A 17 -15.43 7.85 -17.93
C ARG A 17 -15.02 8.97 -18.90
N GLU A 18 -15.88 9.36 -19.86
CA GLU A 18 -15.63 10.51 -20.74
C GLU A 18 -15.78 11.86 -20.01
N PHE A 19 -16.75 11.97 -19.10
CA PHE A 19 -16.95 13.12 -18.21
C PHE A 19 -15.72 13.36 -17.33
N ARG A 20 -15.17 12.30 -16.70
CA ARG A 20 -13.91 12.39 -15.95
C ARG A 20 -12.72 12.80 -16.81
N LYS A 21 -12.67 12.37 -18.09
CA LYS A 21 -11.62 12.80 -19.03
C LYS A 21 -11.74 14.27 -19.44
N GLN A 22 -12.96 14.80 -19.54
CA GLN A 22 -13.21 16.19 -19.89
C GLN A 22 -13.01 17.15 -18.71
N SER A 23 -13.47 16.78 -17.50
CA SER A 23 -13.35 17.64 -16.31
C SER A 23 -11.92 17.76 -15.76
N VAL A 24 -11.08 16.74 -15.97
CA VAL A 24 -9.66 16.76 -15.54
C VAL A 24 -8.77 17.59 -16.48
N ASN A 25 -9.17 17.79 -17.74
CA ASN A 25 -8.32 18.46 -18.74
C ASN A 25 -8.66 19.92 -19.00
N LEU A 26 -9.83 20.40 -18.57
CA LEU A 26 -10.30 21.74 -18.84
C LEU A 26 -11.03 22.24 -17.60
N GLY A 27 -10.51 23.28 -16.95
CA GLY A 27 -11.24 24.05 -15.92
C GLY A 27 -12.42 24.82 -16.52
N VAL A 28 -13.24 24.14 -17.31
CA VAL A 28 -14.39 24.66 -18.05
C VAL A 28 -15.66 24.33 -17.26
N PRO A 29 -16.64 25.25 -17.22
CA PRO A 29 -17.93 25.02 -16.56
C PRO A 29 -18.61 23.75 -17.08
N VAL A 30 -19.22 23.02 -16.14
CA VAL A 30 -19.88 21.73 -16.34
C VAL A 30 -20.99 21.86 -17.39
N ASN A 31 -20.94 21.05 -18.46
CA ASN A 31 -22.06 20.87 -19.37
C ASN A 31 -23.03 19.84 -18.78
N ILE A 32 -24.17 20.34 -18.29
CA ILE A 32 -25.24 19.61 -17.61
C ILE A 32 -25.82 18.46 -18.45
N ASP A 33 -25.73 18.52 -19.78
CA ASP A 33 -26.31 17.49 -20.65
C ASP A 33 -25.59 16.12 -20.58
N VAL A 34 -24.35 16.07 -20.05
CA VAL A 34 -23.62 14.80 -19.83
C VAL A 34 -24.11 14.08 -18.58
N LEU A 35 -24.52 14.80 -17.54
CA LEU A 35 -25.09 14.24 -16.30
C LEU A 35 -26.49 13.64 -16.51
N ARG A 36 -27.26 14.17 -17.48
CA ARG A 36 -28.58 13.64 -17.85
C ARG A 36 -28.58 12.18 -18.32
N GLN A 37 -27.45 11.66 -18.81
CA GLN A 37 -27.34 10.27 -19.27
C GLN A 37 -27.15 9.24 -18.14
N THR A 38 -26.87 9.70 -16.91
CA THR A 38 -26.68 8.87 -15.70
C THR A 38 -27.96 8.68 -14.87
N SER A 39 -29.08 9.30 -15.25
CA SER A 39 -30.34 9.30 -14.49
C SER A 39 -30.94 7.88 -14.33
N LEU A 40 -31.17 7.47 -13.08
CA LEU A 40 -31.82 6.21 -12.65
C LEU A 40 -33.35 6.22 -12.84
N LYS A 41 -33.87 6.87 -13.89
CA LYS A 41 -35.32 6.93 -14.15
C LYS A 41 -35.87 5.54 -14.51
N GLY A 42 -36.42 4.83 -13.51
CA GLY A 42 -37.23 3.63 -13.73
C GLY A 42 -37.38 2.63 -12.57
N THR A 43 -36.69 2.79 -11.43
CA THR A 43 -36.57 1.69 -10.43
C THR A 43 -36.94 2.07 -8.99
N THR A 44 -37.65 3.16 -8.76
CA THR A 44 -37.79 3.79 -7.43
C THR A 44 -38.75 3.11 -6.45
N SER A 45 -39.46 2.04 -6.79
CA SER A 45 -40.40 1.44 -5.81
C SER A 45 -39.71 0.59 -4.73
N LYS A 46 -38.46 0.17 -4.91
CA LYS A 46 -37.57 -0.40 -3.85
C LYS A 46 -36.11 -0.25 -4.27
N LEU A 47 -35.41 0.82 -3.86
CA LEU A 47 -33.95 0.87 -4.01
C LEU A 47 -33.35 -0.30 -3.23
N GLY A 48 -32.74 -1.25 -3.93
CA GLY A 48 -31.91 -2.25 -3.27
C GLY A 48 -30.64 -1.60 -2.71
N VAL A 49 -29.94 -2.30 -1.81
CA VAL A 49 -28.65 -1.83 -1.25
C VAL A 49 -27.64 -1.48 -2.36
N ALA A 50 -27.63 -2.23 -3.47
CA ALA A 50 -26.77 -1.97 -4.62
C ALA A 50 -27.15 -0.69 -5.39
N ASP A 51 -28.43 -0.35 -5.47
CA ASP A 51 -28.90 0.89 -6.10
C ASP A 51 -28.55 2.10 -5.23
N PHE A 52 -28.51 1.92 -3.91
CA PHE A 52 -28.11 2.96 -2.96
C PHE A 52 -26.60 3.25 -3.00
N GLU A 53 -25.73 2.23 -3.10
CA GLU A 53 -24.28 2.45 -3.31
C GLU A 53 -24.03 3.25 -4.58
N ALA A 54 -24.64 2.86 -5.70
CA ALA A 54 -24.51 3.58 -6.97
C ALA A 54 -25.04 5.02 -6.89
N PHE A 55 -26.14 5.24 -6.17
CA PHE A 55 -26.67 6.58 -5.92
C PHE A 55 -25.70 7.43 -5.09
N VAL A 56 -25.14 6.88 -4.01
CA VAL A 56 -24.16 7.58 -3.16
C VAL A 56 -22.90 7.93 -3.96
N ASP A 57 -22.37 7.00 -4.76
CA ASP A 57 -21.20 7.26 -5.60
C ASP A 57 -21.49 8.36 -6.64
N ALA A 58 -22.66 8.34 -7.29
CA ALA A 58 -23.06 9.36 -8.24
C ALA A 58 -23.22 10.75 -7.57
N TYR A 59 -23.82 10.78 -6.37
CA TYR A 59 -23.94 12.00 -5.57
C TYR A 59 -22.56 12.55 -5.17
N LEU A 60 -21.65 11.70 -4.69
CA LEU A 60 -20.28 12.10 -4.34
C LEU A 60 -19.51 12.60 -5.56
N ASP A 61 -19.72 12.02 -6.74
CA ASP A 61 -19.13 12.49 -7.99
C ASP A 61 -19.64 13.90 -8.37
N VAL A 62 -20.93 14.18 -8.21
CA VAL A 62 -21.50 15.54 -8.38
C VAL A 62 -20.85 16.52 -7.40
N VAL A 63 -20.87 16.21 -6.10
CA VAL A 63 -20.24 17.04 -5.06
C VAL A 63 -18.77 17.27 -5.39
N GLN A 64 -18.05 16.25 -5.85
CA GLN A 64 -16.64 16.33 -6.17
C GLN A 64 -16.32 17.28 -7.32
N VAL A 65 -17.14 17.31 -8.37
CA VAL A 65 -16.89 18.07 -9.60
C VAL A 65 -17.36 19.52 -9.53
N CYS A 66 -18.41 19.83 -8.75
CA CYS A 66 -18.96 21.18 -8.72
C CYS A 66 -18.02 22.20 -8.07
N ASN A 67 -17.94 23.41 -8.62
CA ASN A 67 -17.30 24.52 -7.90
C ASN A 67 -18.22 25.01 -6.78
N GLY A 68 -17.66 25.66 -5.74
CA GLY A 68 -18.43 26.09 -4.57
C GLY A 68 -19.65 26.97 -4.91
N GLU A 69 -19.59 27.71 -6.02
CA GLU A 69 -20.66 28.59 -6.49
C GLU A 69 -21.85 27.84 -7.12
N ASN A 70 -21.64 26.63 -7.65
CA ASN A 70 -22.67 25.86 -8.36
C ASN A 70 -23.05 24.55 -7.63
N LEU A 71 -22.53 24.35 -6.41
CA LEU A 71 -22.73 23.12 -5.65
C LEU A 71 -24.22 22.87 -5.38
N ASP A 72 -24.91 23.91 -4.90
CA ASP A 72 -26.32 23.86 -4.54
C ASP A 72 -27.19 23.50 -5.75
N THR A 73 -27.04 24.23 -6.87
CA THR A 73 -27.80 23.97 -8.10
C THR A 73 -27.55 22.57 -8.66
N SER A 74 -26.31 22.06 -8.56
CA SER A 74 -25.97 20.75 -9.12
C SER A 74 -26.47 19.60 -8.26
N VAL A 75 -26.47 19.77 -6.93
CA VAL A 75 -27.00 18.78 -5.99
C VAL A 75 -28.53 18.78 -6.04
N GLU A 76 -29.15 19.95 -6.13
CA GLU A 76 -30.59 20.10 -6.39
C GLU A 76 -30.99 19.39 -7.68
N GLN A 77 -30.31 19.67 -8.79
CA GLN A 77 -30.58 18.99 -10.05
C GLN A 77 -30.38 17.46 -9.94
N PHE A 78 -29.32 17.01 -9.25
CA PHE A 78 -29.11 15.59 -9.01
C PHE A 78 -30.26 14.96 -8.22
N CYS A 79 -30.78 15.66 -7.21
CA CYS A 79 -31.92 15.22 -6.42
C CYS A 79 -33.19 15.12 -7.27
N ASP A 80 -33.50 16.14 -8.07
CA ASP A 80 -34.66 16.16 -8.98
C ASP A 80 -34.63 15.00 -10.00
N GLU A 81 -33.43 14.60 -10.42
CA GLU A 81 -33.25 13.54 -11.42
C GLU A 81 -33.32 12.12 -10.85
N ASN A 82 -33.04 11.94 -9.55
CA ASN A 82 -32.80 10.62 -8.96
C ASN A 82 -33.67 10.31 -7.72
N LEU A 83 -34.30 11.29 -7.08
CA LEU A 83 -35.24 11.08 -5.97
C LEU A 83 -36.70 10.99 -6.48
N PRO A 84 -37.57 10.24 -5.80
CA PRO A 84 -39.01 10.22 -6.09
C PRO A 84 -39.66 11.57 -5.73
N THR A 85 -40.58 12.06 -6.56
CA THR A 85 -41.24 13.37 -6.42
C THR A 85 -42.13 13.52 -5.18
N GLU A 86 -42.52 12.42 -4.53
CA GLU A 86 -43.29 12.47 -3.29
C GLU A 86 -42.37 12.25 -2.08
N GLY A 87 -42.21 13.28 -1.24
CA GLY A 87 -41.43 13.21 0.01
C GLY A 87 -39.92 13.44 -0.14
N SER A 88 -39.45 13.91 -1.30
CA SER A 88 -38.03 14.20 -1.57
C SER A 88 -37.48 15.42 -0.84
N ASP A 89 -38.31 16.39 -0.47
CA ASP A 89 -37.86 17.71 0.01
C ASP A 89 -36.88 17.61 1.19
N ILE A 90 -37.21 16.78 2.19
CA ILE A 90 -36.35 16.56 3.37
C ILE A 90 -35.06 15.84 2.96
N THR A 91 -35.14 14.86 2.06
CA THR A 91 -33.97 14.10 1.60
C THR A 91 -33.02 14.99 0.80
N GLN A 92 -33.57 15.84 -0.07
CA GLN A 92 -32.85 16.83 -0.83
C GLN A 92 -32.18 17.86 0.08
N GLU A 93 -32.90 18.41 1.06
CA GLU A 93 -32.32 19.34 2.04
C GLU A 93 -31.16 18.69 2.82
N ILE A 94 -31.31 17.43 3.24
CA ILE A 94 -30.23 16.68 3.89
C ILE A 94 -29.03 16.50 2.95
N LEU A 95 -29.24 16.13 1.69
CA LEU A 95 -28.17 15.99 0.68
C LEU A 95 -27.50 17.32 0.38
N MET A 96 -28.22 18.44 0.37
CA MET A 96 -27.65 19.78 0.19
C MET A 96 -26.75 20.15 1.39
N VAL A 97 -27.24 19.95 2.62
CA VAL A 97 -26.46 20.20 3.83
C VAL A 97 -25.23 19.30 3.91
N MET A 98 -25.37 18.02 3.53
CA MET A 98 -24.23 17.09 3.46
C MET A 98 -23.22 17.54 2.40
N ALA A 99 -23.66 18.00 1.23
CA ALA A 99 -22.76 18.49 0.18
C ALA A 99 -21.96 19.69 0.66
N GLY A 100 -22.61 20.65 1.32
CA GLY A 100 -21.98 21.82 1.91
C GLY A 100 -20.93 21.48 2.98
N LYS A 101 -21.09 20.36 3.70
CA LYS A 101 -20.10 19.88 4.69
C LYS A 101 -18.99 19.02 4.07
N ILE A 102 -19.33 18.17 3.11
CA ILE A 102 -18.41 17.22 2.46
C ILE A 102 -17.47 17.97 1.52
N LYS A 103 -17.97 18.95 0.75
CA LYS A 103 -17.17 19.65 -0.27
C LYS A 103 -15.92 20.34 0.30
N PRO A 104 -16.00 21.16 1.38
CA PRO A 104 -14.82 21.74 1.98
C PRO A 104 -13.83 20.66 2.47
N ALA A 105 -14.33 19.59 3.07
CA ALA A 105 -13.50 18.48 3.53
C ALA A 105 -12.76 17.77 2.37
N MET A 106 -13.45 17.49 1.26
CA MET A 106 -12.85 16.92 0.06
C MET A 106 -11.81 17.86 -0.57
N LYS A 107 -12.11 19.16 -0.64
CA LYS A 107 -11.16 20.17 -1.14
C LYS A 107 -9.91 20.26 -0.26
N LEU A 108 -10.09 20.31 1.06
CA LEU A 108 -8.98 20.35 2.02
C LEU A 108 -8.14 19.07 1.96
N SER A 109 -8.79 17.90 1.80
CA SER A 109 -8.12 16.61 1.62
C SER A 109 -7.25 16.60 0.35
N ARG A 110 -7.77 17.11 -0.78
CA ARG A 110 -7.01 17.23 -2.04
C ARG A 110 -5.86 18.22 -1.94
N VAL A 111 -6.06 19.35 -1.27
CA VAL A 111 -4.99 20.34 -1.04
C VAL A 111 -3.90 19.74 -0.15
N GLY A 112 -4.28 19.04 0.94
CA GLY A 112 -3.34 18.33 1.80
C GLY A 112 -2.60 17.21 1.11
N LEU A 113 -3.26 16.44 0.24
CA LEU A 113 -2.61 15.43 -0.60
C LEU A 113 -1.64 16.09 -1.59
N GLY A 114 -2.06 17.16 -2.25
CA GLY A 114 -1.26 17.90 -3.22
C GLY A 114 -0.03 18.57 -2.61
N SER A 115 -0.16 19.21 -1.45
CA SER A 115 0.97 19.84 -0.76
C SER A 115 2.01 18.81 -0.31
N ARG A 116 1.56 17.64 0.13
CA ARG A 116 2.42 16.55 0.58
C ARG A 116 3.14 15.88 -0.59
N ILE A 117 2.46 15.64 -1.70
CA ILE A 117 3.09 15.18 -2.95
C ILE A 117 4.08 16.23 -3.47
N MET A 118 3.73 17.51 -3.44
CA MET A 118 4.64 18.57 -3.87
C MET A 118 5.89 18.64 -2.99
N LEU A 119 5.74 18.57 -1.66
CA LEU A 119 6.87 18.53 -0.74
C LEU A 119 7.75 17.30 -0.99
N SER A 120 7.15 16.12 -1.20
CA SER A 120 7.88 14.91 -1.62
C SER A 120 8.71 15.15 -2.88
N LEU A 121 8.11 15.78 -3.90
CA LEU A 121 8.78 16.05 -5.18
C LEU A 121 9.91 17.05 -5.02
N VAL A 122 9.69 18.13 -4.27
CA VAL A 122 10.74 19.12 -3.98
C VAL A 122 11.94 18.46 -3.31
N LEU A 123 11.71 17.62 -2.29
CA LEU A 123 12.79 16.92 -1.60
C LEU A 123 13.53 15.95 -2.52
N THR A 124 12.81 15.15 -3.32
CA THR A 124 13.45 14.22 -4.27
C THR A 124 14.25 14.95 -5.35
N TYR A 125 13.72 16.01 -5.95
CA TYR A 125 14.47 16.74 -6.98
C TYR A 125 15.62 17.56 -6.39
N MET A 126 15.48 18.05 -5.16
CA MET A 126 16.58 18.67 -4.44
C MET A 126 17.72 17.68 -4.24
N ASP A 127 17.40 16.47 -3.75
CA ASP A 127 18.34 15.35 -3.59
C ASP A 127 19.05 14.97 -4.90
N LEU A 128 18.29 14.77 -5.97
CA LEU A 128 18.85 14.49 -7.30
C LEU A 128 19.78 15.61 -7.79
N ILE A 129 19.38 16.88 -7.65
CA ILE A 129 20.19 18.02 -8.07
C ILE A 129 21.48 18.08 -7.25
N THR A 130 21.41 17.86 -5.94
CA THR A 130 22.59 17.86 -5.07
C THR A 130 23.54 16.70 -5.40
N ASP A 131 23.00 15.53 -5.71
CA ASP A 131 23.80 14.37 -6.13
C ASP A 131 24.50 14.60 -7.47
N LEU A 132 23.86 15.31 -8.41
CA LEU A 132 24.50 15.75 -9.66
C LEU A 132 25.64 16.74 -9.40
N PHE A 133 25.48 17.68 -8.45
CA PHE A 133 26.57 18.59 -8.07
C PHE A 133 27.73 17.87 -7.42
N VAL A 134 27.48 16.91 -6.52
CA VAL A 134 28.52 16.07 -5.93
C VAL A 134 29.21 15.22 -6.99
N THR A 135 28.45 14.64 -7.93
CA THR A 135 29.00 13.86 -9.04
C THR A 135 29.91 14.72 -9.92
N LYS A 136 29.49 15.95 -10.22
CA LYS A 136 30.33 16.93 -10.92
C LYS A 136 31.61 17.23 -10.15
N GLU A 137 31.52 17.47 -8.84
CA GLU A 137 32.67 17.72 -7.98
C GLU A 137 33.67 16.53 -8.01
N TYR A 138 33.18 15.29 -7.99
CA TYR A 138 34.04 14.10 -8.14
C TYR A 138 34.72 14.01 -9.51
N SER A 139 34.06 14.49 -10.57
CA SER A 139 34.66 14.55 -11.91
C SER A 139 35.77 15.60 -12.01
N GLU A 140 35.63 16.71 -11.28
CA GLU A 140 36.58 17.84 -11.30
C GLU A 140 37.78 17.62 -10.34
N GLY A 141 37.62 16.80 -9.30
CA GLY A 141 38.63 16.53 -8.25
C GLY A 141 39.88 15.74 -8.67
N GLY A 142 40.08 15.46 -9.96
CA GLY A 142 41.28 14.80 -10.47
C GLY A 142 41.26 13.26 -10.42
N SER A 143 42.45 12.63 -10.44
CA SER A 143 42.56 11.17 -10.58
C SER A 143 42.15 10.39 -9.33
N SER A 144 42.28 10.99 -8.14
CA SER A 144 41.92 10.35 -6.86
C SER A 144 40.41 10.23 -6.68
N THR A 145 39.62 11.21 -7.14
CA THR A 145 38.14 11.21 -7.01
C THR A 145 37.43 10.59 -8.20
N ARG A 146 38.12 10.35 -9.33
CA ARG A 146 37.52 9.77 -10.54
C ARG A 146 36.84 8.42 -10.30
N LYS A 147 37.33 7.61 -9.35
CA LYS A 147 36.66 6.35 -8.97
C LYS A 147 35.26 6.61 -8.40
N PHE A 148 35.11 7.62 -7.53
CA PHE A 148 33.82 7.98 -6.93
C PHE A 148 32.86 8.56 -7.98
N PHE A 149 33.35 9.30 -8.96
CA PHE A 149 32.55 9.71 -10.11
C PHE A 149 31.93 8.51 -10.85
N HIS A 150 32.73 7.49 -11.17
CA HIS A 150 32.22 6.29 -11.84
C HIS A 150 31.21 5.50 -11.00
N ILE A 151 31.43 5.41 -9.68
CA ILE A 151 30.47 4.77 -8.77
C ILE A 151 29.16 5.58 -8.74
N SER A 152 29.23 6.90 -8.61
CA SER A 152 28.05 7.77 -8.58
C SER A 152 27.23 7.68 -9.88
N ILE A 153 27.89 7.69 -11.04
CA ILE A 153 27.22 7.48 -12.33
C ILE A 153 26.59 6.09 -12.41
N SER A 154 27.26 5.05 -11.88
CA SER A 154 26.72 3.69 -11.86
C SER A 154 25.46 3.58 -10.98
N ILE A 155 25.41 4.31 -9.86
CA ILE A 155 24.22 4.42 -8.99
C ILE A 155 23.06 5.04 -9.77
N ILE A 156 23.27 6.20 -10.41
CA ILE A 156 22.25 6.89 -11.22
C ILE A 156 21.74 6.01 -12.38
N ILE A 157 22.65 5.34 -13.11
CA ILE A 157 22.28 4.42 -14.20
C ILE A 157 21.45 3.25 -13.66
N THR A 158 21.84 2.65 -12.54
CA THR A 158 21.14 1.51 -11.96
C THR A 158 19.72 1.90 -11.53
N GLN A 159 19.57 3.03 -10.82
CA GLN A 159 18.26 3.56 -10.45
C GLN A 159 17.39 3.85 -11.68
N THR A 160 17.98 4.45 -12.73
CA THR A 160 17.27 4.75 -13.98
C THR A 160 16.78 3.47 -14.66
N LEU A 161 17.62 2.44 -14.72
CA LEU A 161 17.26 1.13 -15.29
C LEU A 161 16.10 0.47 -14.51
N CYS A 162 16.14 0.49 -13.18
CA CYS A 162 15.05 -0.01 -12.35
C CYS A 162 13.74 0.75 -12.61
N ASN A 163 13.81 2.08 -12.74
CA ASN A 163 12.66 2.93 -13.07
C ASN A 163 12.10 2.66 -14.48
N ILE A 164 12.96 2.33 -15.46
CA ILE A 164 12.52 1.87 -16.80
C ILE A 164 11.78 0.55 -16.69
N ILE A 165 12.30 -0.42 -15.93
CA ILE A 165 11.66 -1.73 -15.74
C ILE A 165 10.28 -1.56 -15.11
N ILE A 166 10.15 -0.76 -14.04
CA ILE A 166 8.85 -0.46 -13.42
C ILE A 166 7.89 0.15 -14.45
N SER A 167 8.36 1.10 -15.26
CA SER A 167 7.54 1.75 -16.27
C SER A 167 7.08 0.76 -17.36
N LEU A 168 7.94 -0.18 -17.77
CA LEU A 168 7.59 -1.24 -18.71
C LEU A 168 6.57 -2.22 -18.14
N ILE A 169 6.71 -2.62 -16.87
CA ILE A 169 5.76 -3.48 -16.17
C ILE A 169 4.40 -2.78 -16.04
N ALA A 170 4.40 -1.53 -15.56
CA ALA A 170 3.18 -0.75 -15.37
C ALA A 170 2.41 -0.52 -16.68
N ASN A 171 3.11 -0.48 -17.82
CA ASN A 171 2.51 -0.26 -19.14
C ASN A 171 2.54 -1.52 -20.03
N SER A 172 2.73 -2.74 -19.49
CA SER A 172 2.95 -3.94 -20.30
C SER A 172 1.78 -4.27 -21.24
N ASN A 173 0.55 -3.94 -20.83
CA ASN A 173 -0.67 -4.18 -21.60
C ASN A 173 -1.09 -2.99 -22.47
N LYS A 174 -0.35 -1.88 -22.44
CA LYS A 174 -0.65 -0.70 -23.25
C LYS A 174 0.01 -0.73 -24.62
N ASN A 175 -0.45 0.16 -25.51
CA ASN A 175 0.13 0.36 -26.82
C ASN A 175 1.59 0.87 -26.74
N LEU A 176 2.36 0.63 -27.82
CA LEU A 176 3.77 0.99 -27.90
C LEU A 176 4.05 2.49 -27.61
N PRO A 177 3.23 3.46 -28.04
CA PRO A 177 3.43 4.86 -27.69
C PRO A 177 3.35 5.15 -26.18
N SER A 178 2.45 4.47 -25.45
CA SER A 178 2.37 4.64 -23.99
C SER A 178 3.58 4.04 -23.29
N LYS A 179 4.08 2.90 -23.80
CA LYS A 179 5.30 2.26 -23.30
C LYS A 179 6.52 3.15 -23.54
N SER A 180 6.69 3.68 -24.76
CA SER A 180 7.83 4.55 -25.09
C SER A 180 7.80 5.87 -24.31
N LEU A 181 6.62 6.48 -24.13
CA LEU A 181 6.47 7.65 -23.28
C LEU A 181 6.82 7.34 -21.82
N GLY A 182 6.39 6.19 -21.31
CA GLY A 182 6.75 5.73 -19.97
C GLY A 182 8.25 5.54 -19.79
N VAL A 183 8.94 4.96 -20.77
CA VAL A 183 10.40 4.80 -20.75
C VAL A 183 11.10 6.16 -20.84
N LEU A 184 10.61 7.07 -21.70
CA LEU A 184 11.16 8.41 -21.81
C LEU A 184 11.06 9.17 -20.48
N ILE A 185 9.90 9.14 -19.83
CA ILE A 185 9.69 9.76 -18.50
C ILE A 185 10.64 9.17 -17.45
N ALA A 186 10.87 7.85 -17.50
CA ALA A 186 11.82 7.18 -16.60
C ALA A 186 13.28 7.60 -16.87
N LEU A 187 13.69 7.70 -18.14
CA LEU A 187 15.04 8.12 -18.56
C LEU A 187 15.40 9.52 -18.09
N ILE A 188 14.43 10.43 -18.08
CA ILE A 188 14.61 11.82 -17.59
C ILE A 188 14.29 11.96 -16.09
N GLN A 189 14.12 10.85 -15.37
CA GLN A 189 13.83 10.81 -13.92
C GLN A 189 12.59 11.62 -13.50
N LEU A 190 11.58 11.71 -14.38
CA LEU A 190 10.30 12.36 -14.09
C LEU A 190 9.21 11.39 -13.58
N ASN A 191 9.56 10.13 -13.32
CA ASN A 191 8.62 9.12 -12.82
C ASN A 191 7.91 9.56 -11.52
N PRO A 192 8.60 10.06 -10.47
CA PRO A 192 7.96 10.63 -9.29
C PRO A 192 6.86 11.63 -9.58
N LEU A 193 7.17 12.60 -10.45
CA LEU A 193 6.27 13.69 -10.78
C LEU A 193 5.09 13.16 -11.57
N ALA A 194 5.33 12.36 -12.61
CA ALA A 194 4.28 11.83 -13.46
C ALA A 194 3.31 10.93 -12.67
N HIS A 195 3.83 10.05 -11.81
CA HIS A 195 3.01 9.15 -11.00
C HIS A 195 2.37 9.87 -9.80
N GLY A 196 3.09 10.79 -9.15
CA GLY A 196 2.54 11.63 -8.09
C GLY A 196 1.39 12.50 -8.58
N LEU A 197 1.51 13.10 -9.78
CA LEU A 197 0.41 13.86 -10.39
C LEU A 197 -0.79 12.97 -10.73
N LYS A 198 -0.59 11.72 -11.16
CA LYS A 198 -1.69 10.77 -11.38
C LYS A 198 -2.42 10.43 -10.09
N VAL A 199 -1.67 10.19 -9.00
CA VAL A 199 -2.23 9.94 -7.66
C VAL A 199 -2.98 11.18 -7.16
N TRP A 200 -2.37 12.36 -7.27
CA TRP A 200 -2.98 13.62 -6.86
C TRP A 200 -4.29 13.92 -7.61
N ARG A 201 -4.31 13.67 -8.92
CA ARG A 201 -5.51 13.83 -9.76
C ARG A 201 -6.56 12.73 -9.54
N GLY A 202 -6.25 11.69 -8.77
CA GLY A 202 -7.15 10.56 -8.56
C GLY A 202 -7.43 9.79 -9.86
N VAL A 203 -6.43 9.63 -10.73
CA VAL A 203 -6.58 8.88 -11.98
C VAL A 203 -6.97 7.44 -11.64
N ALA A 204 -8.15 7.02 -12.09
CA ALA A 204 -8.61 5.65 -11.92
C ALA A 204 -7.73 4.67 -12.70
N THR A 205 -7.60 3.45 -12.18
CA THR A 205 -6.94 2.33 -12.86
C THR A 205 -7.67 2.04 -14.17
N SER A 206 -6.96 2.15 -15.30
CA SER A 206 -7.48 1.75 -16.60
C SER A 206 -7.55 0.23 -16.71
N VAL A 207 -8.39 -0.29 -17.61
CA VAL A 207 -8.53 -1.74 -17.84
C VAL A 207 -7.21 -2.37 -18.30
N ASP A 208 -6.36 -1.57 -18.93
CA ASP A 208 -5.04 -1.98 -19.44
C ASP A 208 -3.90 -1.71 -18.45
N ASP A 209 -4.19 -1.22 -17.23
CA ASP A 209 -3.16 -1.07 -16.20
C ASP A 209 -2.94 -2.40 -15.47
N VAL A 210 -1.67 -2.82 -15.36
CA VAL A 210 -1.29 -4.00 -14.55
C VAL A 210 -1.34 -3.67 -13.06
N LEU A 211 -0.98 -2.44 -12.72
CA LEU A 211 -0.87 -1.96 -11.34
C LEU A 211 -1.65 -0.66 -11.19
N GLN A 212 -2.31 -0.49 -10.04
CA GLN A 212 -2.99 0.77 -9.74
C GLN A 212 -1.96 1.90 -9.66
N PRO A 213 -2.29 3.14 -10.10
CA PRO A 213 -1.35 4.26 -10.13
C PRO A 213 -0.66 4.54 -8.79
N PHE A 214 -1.36 4.32 -7.68
CA PHE A 214 -0.84 4.43 -6.32
C PHE A 214 0.30 3.45 -6.03
N HIS A 215 0.15 2.17 -6.39
CA HIS A 215 1.19 1.16 -6.19
C HIS A 215 2.43 1.46 -7.03
N VAL A 216 2.25 1.90 -8.28
CA VAL A 216 3.37 2.31 -9.15
C VAL A 216 4.12 3.50 -8.55
N PHE A 217 3.39 4.48 -8.00
CA PHE A 217 4.02 5.61 -7.31
C PHE A 217 4.87 5.14 -6.13
N ILE A 218 4.35 4.28 -5.25
CA ILE A 218 5.13 3.72 -4.13
C ILE A 218 6.35 2.95 -4.63
N MET A 219 6.21 2.10 -5.66
CA MET A 219 7.33 1.32 -6.20
C MET A 219 8.46 2.20 -6.72
N VAL A 220 8.15 3.25 -7.48
CA VAL A 220 9.14 4.24 -7.96
C VAL A 220 9.89 4.86 -6.78
N ARG A 221 9.17 5.28 -5.74
CA ARG A 221 9.77 5.88 -4.53
C ARG A 221 10.67 4.94 -3.75
N VAL A 222 10.25 3.68 -3.64
CA VAL A 222 11.05 2.64 -2.98
C VAL A 222 12.32 2.34 -3.80
N VAL A 223 12.22 2.32 -5.12
CA VAL A 223 13.39 2.16 -6.01
C VAL A 223 14.36 3.31 -5.87
N GLU A 224 13.88 4.56 -5.84
CA GLU A 224 14.73 5.74 -5.58
C GLU A 224 15.46 5.60 -4.26
N LEU A 225 14.72 5.28 -3.19
CA LEU A 225 15.28 5.10 -1.87
C LEU A 225 16.40 4.04 -1.84
N ILE A 226 16.17 2.86 -2.43
CA ILE A 226 17.08 1.71 -2.36
C ILE A 226 18.27 1.84 -3.31
N PHE A 227 18.04 2.29 -4.55
CA PHE A 227 19.05 2.24 -5.61
C PHE A 227 19.80 3.54 -5.83
N GLU A 228 19.32 4.66 -5.30
CA GLU A 228 19.95 5.98 -5.43
C GLU A 228 20.29 6.57 -4.06
N VAL A 229 19.29 6.81 -3.21
CA VAL A 229 19.48 7.61 -1.99
C VAL A 229 20.41 6.90 -1.00
N MET A 230 20.20 5.60 -0.73
CA MET A 230 21.05 4.86 0.21
C MET A 230 22.48 4.66 -0.30
N PRO A 231 22.73 4.14 -1.51
CA PRO A 231 24.09 3.99 -2.02
C PRO A 231 24.81 5.33 -2.20
N GLY A 232 24.10 6.36 -2.67
CA GLY A 232 24.62 7.71 -2.83
C GLY A 232 25.06 8.31 -1.50
N MET A 233 24.21 8.25 -0.47
CA MET A 233 24.54 8.73 0.87
C MET A 233 25.72 7.96 1.47
N ALA A 234 25.76 6.63 1.31
CA ALA A 234 26.87 5.82 1.81
C ALA A 234 28.20 6.19 1.16
N LEU A 235 28.20 6.41 -0.17
CA LEU A 235 29.36 6.89 -0.93
C LEU A 235 29.79 8.27 -0.47
N GLN A 236 28.85 9.22 -0.33
CA GLN A 236 29.14 10.58 0.10
C GLN A 236 29.76 10.62 1.50
N LEU A 237 29.18 9.90 2.46
CA LEU A 237 29.74 9.75 3.80
C LEU A 237 31.13 9.10 3.78
N TYR A 238 31.32 8.07 2.95
CA TYR A 238 32.64 7.46 2.75
C TYR A 238 33.67 8.48 2.24
N THR A 239 33.32 9.31 1.25
CA THR A 239 34.22 10.36 0.76
C THR A 239 34.51 11.43 1.81
N ILE A 240 33.52 11.80 2.64
CA ILE A 240 33.71 12.71 3.77
C ILE A 240 34.76 12.18 4.75
N TYR A 241 34.81 10.86 4.96
CA TYR A 241 35.79 10.25 5.88
C TYR A 241 37.24 10.28 5.35
N HIS A 242 37.42 10.34 4.04
CA HIS A 242 38.73 10.32 3.38
C HIS A 242 39.17 11.70 2.85
N ALA A 243 38.30 12.71 2.91
CA ALA A 243 38.60 14.04 2.41
C ALA A 243 39.33 14.90 3.46
N PRO A 244 40.40 15.62 3.08
CA PRO A 244 41.07 16.56 3.98
C PRO A 244 40.19 17.79 4.29
N HIS A 245 39.33 18.15 3.34
CA HIS A 245 38.37 19.24 3.44
C HIS A 245 36.98 18.73 3.08
N ILE A 246 36.01 19.00 3.94
CA ILE A 246 34.63 18.59 3.72
C ILE A 246 33.94 19.66 2.88
N SER A 247 33.52 19.30 1.67
CA SER A 247 32.73 20.19 0.82
C SER A 247 31.33 20.40 1.40
N ASN A 248 30.91 21.66 1.49
CA ASN A 248 29.54 22.00 1.91
C ASN A 248 28.50 21.39 0.97
N THR A 249 28.83 21.19 -0.31
CA THR A 249 27.97 20.55 -1.30
C THR A 249 27.66 19.11 -0.89
N VAL A 250 28.68 18.34 -0.50
CA VAL A 250 28.52 16.94 -0.08
C VAL A 250 27.72 16.84 1.22
N VAL A 251 27.97 17.74 2.18
CA VAL A 251 27.19 17.79 3.43
C VAL A 251 25.72 18.10 3.15
N PHE A 252 25.45 19.09 2.29
CA PHE A 252 24.09 19.45 1.91
C PHE A 252 23.39 18.32 1.15
N SER A 253 24.11 17.59 0.29
CA SER A 253 23.61 16.40 -0.41
C SER A 253 23.17 15.33 0.59
N VAL A 254 24.04 14.96 1.55
CA VAL A 254 23.71 13.97 2.59
C VAL A 254 22.48 14.38 3.39
N LEU A 255 22.37 15.65 3.79
CA LEU A 255 21.21 16.15 4.53
C LEU A 255 19.93 16.12 3.68
N SER A 256 20.03 16.48 2.40
CA SER A 256 18.94 16.40 1.42
C SER A 256 18.45 14.95 1.25
N SER A 257 19.38 14.01 1.09
CA SER A 257 19.11 12.57 0.98
C SER A 257 18.39 12.03 2.22
N VAL A 258 18.84 12.39 3.43
CA VAL A 258 18.17 12.00 4.68
C VAL A 258 16.76 12.58 4.76
N ALA A 259 16.58 13.85 4.41
CA ALA A 259 15.28 14.51 4.41
C ALA A 259 14.31 13.90 3.37
N SER A 260 14.79 13.65 2.15
CA SER A 260 14.04 13.01 1.07
C SER A 260 13.60 11.59 1.44
N ALA A 261 14.55 10.76 1.87
CA ALA A 261 14.28 9.38 2.28
C ALA A 261 13.32 9.30 3.47
N SER A 262 13.56 10.09 4.51
CA SER A 262 12.70 10.10 5.70
C SER A 262 11.28 10.55 5.36
N PHE A 263 11.14 11.52 4.46
CA PHE A 263 9.83 11.97 3.99
C PHE A 263 9.12 10.88 3.19
N ILE A 264 9.82 10.24 2.24
CA ILE A 264 9.27 9.12 1.45
C ILE A 264 8.77 8.00 2.37
N MET A 265 9.56 7.61 3.36
CA MET A 265 9.19 6.54 4.29
C MET A 265 8.02 6.94 5.19
N THR A 266 8.04 8.18 5.71
CA THR A 266 6.93 8.72 6.51
C THR A 266 5.64 8.75 5.71
N ASP A 267 5.71 9.22 4.48
CA ASP A 267 4.52 9.38 3.64
C ASP A 267 3.97 8.03 3.21
N ASN A 268 4.82 7.12 2.72
CA ASN A 268 4.41 5.78 2.30
C ASN A 268 3.77 5.00 3.44
N SER A 269 4.37 5.00 4.63
CA SER A 269 3.81 4.29 5.79
C SER A 269 2.42 4.82 6.14
N ILE A 270 2.28 6.14 6.32
CA ILE A 270 1.01 6.77 6.69
C ILE A 270 -0.04 6.62 5.59
N MET A 271 0.37 6.70 4.32
CA MET A 271 -0.53 6.52 3.19
C MET A 271 -1.10 5.11 3.15
N TYR A 272 -0.25 4.12 3.31
CA TYR A 272 -0.65 2.73 3.29
C TYR A 272 -1.63 2.44 4.44
N GLU A 273 -1.31 2.88 5.66
CA GLU A 273 -2.21 2.73 6.81
C GLU A 273 -3.58 3.40 6.55
N ARG A 274 -3.60 4.63 6.03
CA ARG A 274 -4.87 5.30 5.65
C ARG A 274 -5.64 4.52 4.59
N GLY A 275 -4.94 3.94 3.62
CA GLY A 275 -5.53 3.10 2.59
C GLY A 275 -6.28 1.92 3.21
N GLU A 276 -5.61 1.14 4.05
CA GLU A 276 -6.21 -0.04 4.68
C GLU A 276 -7.33 0.30 5.67
N MET A 277 -7.19 1.41 6.41
CA MET A 277 -8.27 1.94 7.25
C MET A 277 -9.49 2.35 6.41
N SER A 278 -9.28 2.96 5.24
CA SER A 278 -10.39 3.42 4.39
C SER A 278 -11.22 2.28 3.79
N LYS A 279 -10.64 1.08 3.66
CA LYS A 279 -11.35 -0.14 3.21
C LYS A 279 -12.23 -0.76 4.31
N GLN A 280 -12.12 -0.30 5.56
CA GLN A 280 -12.88 -0.90 6.65
C GLN A 280 -14.35 -0.50 6.62
N LYS A 281 -15.24 -1.45 6.32
CA LYS A 281 -16.69 -1.22 6.32
C LYS A 281 -17.24 -0.79 7.68
N ARG A 282 -16.60 -1.24 8.76
CA ARG A 282 -16.95 -0.93 10.16
C ARG A 282 -16.28 0.34 10.70
N GLY A 283 -15.65 1.11 9.81
CA GLY A 283 -14.97 2.36 10.13
C GLY A 283 -13.45 2.20 10.28
N PRO A 284 -12.70 3.30 10.13
CA PRO A 284 -11.25 3.28 9.92
C PRO A 284 -10.45 2.64 11.04
N TYR A 285 -10.94 2.68 12.28
CA TYR A 285 -10.23 2.15 13.46
C TYR A 285 -10.61 0.71 13.82
N SER A 286 -11.41 0.05 12.98
CA SER A 286 -11.79 -1.36 13.16
C SER A 286 -10.75 -2.34 12.61
N HIS A 287 -9.78 -1.87 11.82
CA HIS A 287 -8.72 -2.74 11.31
C HIS A 287 -7.92 -3.32 12.48
N PRO A 288 -7.64 -4.63 12.50
CA PRO A 288 -6.93 -5.24 13.63
C PRO A 288 -5.41 -4.93 13.58
N LEU A 289 -4.81 -4.84 12.38
CA LEU A 289 -3.39 -4.45 12.17
C LEU A 289 -3.09 -2.94 12.08
N PHE A 290 -4.08 -2.08 11.81
CA PHE A 290 -3.89 -0.64 11.58
C PHE A 290 -4.70 0.19 12.59
N GLY A 291 -4.57 1.52 12.57
CA GLY A 291 -5.33 2.43 13.43
C GLY A 291 -4.50 3.22 14.44
N PHE A 292 -3.21 3.40 14.19
CA PHE A 292 -2.30 4.25 14.95
C PHE A 292 -2.45 5.72 14.66
N ILE A 293 -2.87 6.06 13.42
CA ILE A 293 -3.05 7.45 13.01
C ILE A 293 -4.11 8.10 13.90
N PRO A 294 -3.76 9.16 14.66
CA PRO A 294 -4.71 9.78 15.56
C PRO A 294 -5.83 10.51 14.80
N PRO A 295 -7.01 10.71 15.41
CA PRO A 295 -8.14 11.33 14.73
C PRO A 295 -7.96 12.84 14.53
N THR A 296 -7.30 13.53 15.46
CA THR A 296 -7.14 14.99 15.43
C THR A 296 -6.06 15.42 14.43
N ASN A 297 -6.24 16.58 13.79
CA ASN A 297 -5.27 17.10 12.83
C ASN A 297 -3.91 17.40 13.49
N THR A 298 -3.93 17.97 14.71
CA THR A 298 -2.71 18.30 15.46
C THR A 298 -1.91 17.05 15.79
N SER A 299 -2.53 16.02 16.37
CA SER A 299 -1.82 14.78 16.68
C SER A 299 -1.33 14.07 15.41
N ARG A 300 -2.03 14.19 14.28
CA ARG A 300 -1.55 13.66 12.98
C ARG A 300 -0.30 14.36 12.50
N ALA A 301 -0.27 15.70 12.59
CA ALA A 301 0.91 16.48 12.24
C ALA A 301 2.10 16.14 13.16
N THR A 302 1.86 16.02 14.48
CA THR A 302 2.90 15.63 15.44
C THR A 302 3.41 14.21 15.18
N MET A 303 2.52 13.25 14.90
CA MET A 303 2.91 11.89 14.54
C MET A 303 3.70 11.86 13.21
N GLN A 304 3.32 12.66 12.22
CA GLN A 304 4.07 12.83 10.97
C GLN A 304 5.47 13.38 11.22
N ALA A 305 5.59 14.45 11.99
CA ALA A 305 6.88 15.03 12.35
C ALA A 305 7.76 14.05 13.15
N GLY A 306 7.17 13.34 14.12
CA GLY A 306 7.86 12.30 14.89
C GLY A 306 8.35 11.15 14.01
N SER A 307 7.52 10.68 13.08
CA SER A 307 7.88 9.63 12.12
C SER A 307 9.00 10.09 11.18
N LEU A 308 8.95 11.34 10.70
CA LEU A 308 9.99 11.94 9.86
C LEU A 308 11.34 11.96 10.58
N LEU A 309 11.37 12.45 11.83
CA LEU A 309 12.57 12.47 12.64
C LEU A 309 13.07 11.05 12.95
N PHE A 310 12.18 10.13 13.30
CA PHE A 310 12.53 8.74 13.57
C PHE A 310 13.21 8.09 12.36
N TYR A 311 12.56 8.16 11.19
CA TYR A 311 13.09 7.56 9.97
C TYR A 311 14.37 8.23 9.49
N GLY A 312 14.46 9.57 9.56
CA GLY A 312 15.67 10.30 9.19
C GLY A 312 16.85 9.98 10.08
N GLY A 313 16.67 10.00 11.40
CA GLY A 313 17.71 9.62 12.35
C GLY A 313 18.11 8.15 12.20
N TYR A 314 17.15 7.25 12.04
CA TYR A 314 17.41 5.80 11.93
C TYR A 314 18.21 5.49 10.66
N LEU A 315 17.80 6.05 9.52
CA LEU A 315 18.54 5.90 8.26
C LEU A 315 19.94 6.51 8.36
N ALA A 316 20.08 7.71 8.96
CA ALA A 316 21.38 8.33 9.17
C ALA A 316 22.29 7.46 10.06
N CYS A 317 21.76 6.84 11.11
CA CYS A 317 22.52 5.86 11.92
C CYS A 317 23.02 4.70 11.07
N ALA A 318 22.15 4.12 10.23
CA ALA A 318 22.50 3.00 9.37
C ALA A 318 23.58 3.39 8.35
N MET A 319 23.44 4.55 7.69
CA MET A 319 24.38 5.00 6.66
C MET A 319 25.73 5.42 7.25
N VAL A 320 25.75 6.14 8.39
CA VAL A 320 26.99 6.46 9.12
C VAL A 320 27.72 5.18 9.53
N THR A 321 26.99 4.19 10.05
CA THR A 321 27.57 2.90 10.43
C THR A 321 28.16 2.19 9.22
N LEU A 322 27.38 2.06 8.13
CA LEU A 322 27.80 1.37 6.92
C LEU A 322 29.05 2.01 6.31
N SER A 323 29.06 3.34 6.17
CA SER A 323 30.22 4.06 5.64
C SER A 323 31.44 3.97 6.55
N ALA A 324 31.24 3.98 7.88
CA ALA A 324 32.36 3.86 8.82
C ALA A 324 32.97 2.45 8.77
N VAL A 325 32.14 1.42 8.67
CA VAL A 325 32.59 0.03 8.49
C VAL A 325 33.32 -0.11 7.16
N LEU A 326 32.78 0.43 6.06
CA LEU A 326 33.45 0.39 4.74
C LEU A 326 34.79 1.13 4.73
N ALA A 327 34.96 2.16 5.55
CA ALA A 327 36.22 2.90 5.67
C ALA A 327 37.32 2.14 6.43
N VAL A 328 36.97 1.18 7.29
CA VAL A 328 37.95 0.41 8.07
C VAL A 328 38.19 -0.98 7.51
N PHE A 329 37.11 -1.62 7.04
CA PHE A 329 37.15 -3.01 6.63
C PHE A 329 37.24 -3.13 5.12
N ARG A 330 38.00 -4.12 4.64
CA ARG A 330 37.93 -4.50 3.23
C ARG A 330 36.48 -4.85 2.88
N TRP A 331 36.00 -4.33 1.76
CA TRP A 331 34.61 -4.48 1.29
C TRP A 331 34.11 -5.94 1.33
N GLU A 332 34.99 -6.91 1.14
CA GLU A 332 34.73 -8.37 1.20
C GLU A 332 34.13 -8.82 2.54
N HIS A 333 34.39 -8.13 3.65
CA HIS A 333 33.88 -8.48 4.98
C HIS A 333 32.45 -7.98 5.22
N VAL A 334 32.01 -6.96 4.49
CA VAL A 334 30.67 -6.37 4.68
C VAL A 334 29.56 -7.35 4.32
N PRO A 335 29.61 -8.07 3.16
CA PRO A 335 28.66 -9.12 2.86
C PRO A 335 28.63 -10.24 3.91
N LEU A 336 29.80 -10.62 4.45
CA LEU A 336 29.88 -11.65 5.49
C LEU A 336 29.19 -11.19 6.78
N PHE A 337 29.45 -9.95 7.23
CA PHE A 337 28.77 -9.38 8.40
C PHE A 337 27.25 -9.31 8.19
N MET A 338 26.80 -8.82 7.02
CA MET A 338 25.39 -8.77 6.67
C MET A 338 24.74 -10.15 6.60
N ALA A 339 25.46 -11.16 6.10
CA ALA A 339 25.00 -12.55 6.07
C ALA A 339 24.88 -13.14 7.48
N CYS A 340 25.81 -12.85 8.39
CA CYS A 340 25.72 -13.26 9.79
C CYS A 340 24.53 -12.61 10.50
N GLU A 341 24.35 -11.30 10.36
CA GLU A 341 23.19 -10.58 10.91
C GLU A 341 21.86 -11.09 10.33
N PHE A 342 21.82 -11.37 9.03
CA PHE A 342 20.65 -12.00 8.41
C PHE A 342 20.42 -13.43 8.93
N GLY A 343 21.47 -14.20 9.17
CA GLY A 343 21.39 -15.51 9.81
C GLY A 343 20.81 -15.45 11.22
N PHE A 344 21.22 -14.46 12.03
CA PHE A 344 20.63 -14.21 13.35
C PHE A 344 19.16 -13.79 13.25
N TYR A 345 18.81 -12.95 12.28
CA TYR A 345 17.42 -12.61 11.99
C TYR A 345 16.59 -13.86 11.66
N LEU A 346 17.06 -14.72 10.74
CA LEU A 346 16.38 -15.97 10.41
C LEU A 346 16.28 -16.92 11.60
N LEU A 347 17.32 -17.00 12.44
CA LEU A 347 17.27 -17.81 13.66
C LEU A 347 16.19 -17.31 14.61
N ALA A 348 16.13 -15.99 14.85
CA ALA A 348 15.08 -15.39 15.67
C ALA A 348 13.67 -15.71 15.11
N ARG A 349 13.49 -15.61 13.79
CA ARG A 349 12.23 -16.00 13.11
C ARG A 349 11.93 -17.49 13.24
N SER A 350 12.94 -18.34 13.12
CA SER A 350 12.78 -19.79 13.30
C SER A 350 12.30 -20.15 14.70
N THR A 351 12.78 -19.46 15.75
CA THR A 351 12.31 -19.71 17.12
C THR A 351 10.82 -19.38 17.33
N ARG A 352 10.24 -18.57 16.44
CA ARG A 352 8.81 -18.19 16.44
C ARG A 352 7.97 -19.02 15.47
N GLY A 353 8.57 -19.98 14.77
CA GLY A 353 7.89 -20.78 13.75
C GLY A 353 7.58 -20.00 12.47
N GLU A 354 8.26 -18.88 12.24
CA GLU A 354 7.97 -17.92 11.16
C GLU A 354 8.97 -17.99 10.00
N LEU A 355 9.72 -19.08 9.88
CA LEU A 355 10.72 -19.23 8.81
C LEU A 355 10.08 -19.38 7.42
N VAL A 356 8.85 -19.89 7.36
CA VAL A 356 8.06 -19.94 6.13
C VAL A 356 7.31 -18.61 6.00
N PHE A 357 7.34 -17.98 4.84
CA PHE A 357 6.62 -16.74 4.67
C PHE A 357 5.11 -16.98 4.76
N VAL A 358 4.39 -15.99 5.29
CA VAL A 358 2.97 -16.12 5.60
C VAL A 358 2.09 -16.30 4.39
N LEU A 359 2.49 -15.72 3.26
CA LEU A 359 1.87 -16.01 1.97
C LEU A 359 2.54 -17.25 1.41
N GLU A 360 1.74 -18.18 0.92
CA GLU A 360 2.21 -19.31 0.12
C GLU A 360 2.71 -18.78 -1.22
N PRO A 361 4.03 -18.55 -1.38
CA PRO A 361 4.50 -17.80 -2.51
C PRO A 361 4.79 -18.81 -3.65
N PRO A 362 4.44 -18.52 -4.90
CA PRO A 362 4.72 -19.43 -6.01
C PRO A 362 6.25 -19.66 -6.10
N GLY A 363 6.72 -20.84 -5.71
CA GLY A 363 8.15 -21.16 -5.62
C GLY A 363 8.66 -21.61 -4.23
N GLY A 364 7.79 -21.70 -3.22
CA GLY A 364 8.10 -22.38 -1.96
C GLY A 364 9.18 -21.68 -1.11
N TRP A 365 10.08 -22.47 -0.52
CA TRP A 365 11.10 -22.01 0.44
C TRP A 365 12.07 -20.96 -0.11
N VAL A 366 12.41 -21.02 -1.41
CA VAL A 366 13.34 -20.04 -2.03
C VAL A 366 12.73 -18.65 -2.01
N LEU A 367 11.47 -18.52 -2.46
CA LEU A 367 10.79 -17.23 -2.47
C LEU A 367 10.51 -16.72 -1.05
N SER A 368 10.23 -17.62 -0.12
CA SER A 368 10.16 -17.27 1.30
C SER A 368 11.49 -16.70 1.84
N GLY A 369 12.63 -17.29 1.48
CA GLY A 369 13.95 -16.76 1.85
C GLY A 369 14.22 -15.37 1.28
N ILE A 370 13.85 -15.14 0.01
CA ILE A 370 13.95 -13.83 -0.64
C ILE A 370 13.09 -12.79 0.10
N ILE A 371 11.85 -13.12 0.46
CA ILE A 371 10.97 -12.20 1.18
C ILE A 371 11.51 -11.86 2.58
N HIS A 372 12.04 -12.86 3.30
CA HIS A 372 12.72 -12.61 4.57
C HIS A 372 13.94 -11.71 4.42
N PHE A 373 14.72 -11.89 3.35
CA PHE A 373 15.83 -10.99 3.05
C PHE A 373 15.34 -9.56 2.79
N LEU A 374 14.26 -9.38 2.02
CA LEU A 374 13.66 -8.06 1.79
C LEU A 374 13.16 -7.42 3.08
N TYR A 375 12.52 -8.17 3.97
CA TYR A 375 12.11 -7.67 5.28
C TYR A 375 13.26 -7.34 6.20
N TYR A 376 14.31 -8.16 6.21
CA TYR A 376 15.54 -7.85 6.92
C TYR A 376 16.18 -6.55 6.40
N MET A 377 16.24 -6.37 5.08
CA MET A 377 16.73 -5.13 4.47
C MET A 377 15.86 -3.93 4.83
N MET A 378 14.53 -4.10 4.79
CA MET A 378 13.60 -3.07 5.21
C MET A 378 13.76 -2.72 6.70
N MET A 379 13.93 -3.69 7.58
CA MET A 379 14.22 -3.46 8.99
C MET A 379 15.56 -2.75 9.19
N CYS A 380 16.60 -3.11 8.45
CA CYS A 380 17.92 -2.48 8.56
C CYS A 380 17.91 -1.01 8.14
N LEU A 381 17.16 -0.66 7.12
CA LEU A 381 17.30 0.63 6.45
C LEU A 381 16.10 1.53 6.64
N ALA A 382 14.91 0.94 6.66
CA ALA A 382 13.63 1.63 6.58
C ALA A 382 12.52 0.94 7.42
N PRO A 383 12.68 0.85 8.75
CA PRO A 383 11.87 -0.07 9.55
C PRO A 383 10.42 0.39 9.65
N TRP A 384 9.50 -0.29 9.00
CA TRP A 384 8.08 0.07 9.03
C TRP A 384 7.44 -0.02 10.43
N THR A 385 7.26 1.09 11.13
CA THR A 385 6.79 1.07 12.54
C THR A 385 5.27 0.97 12.70
N GLN A 386 4.48 1.21 11.66
CA GLN A 386 3.02 1.36 11.76
C GLN A 386 2.22 0.04 11.69
N LEU A 387 2.84 -1.12 11.93
CA LEU A 387 2.13 -2.41 11.93
C LEU A 387 1.93 -2.89 13.38
N ARG A 388 0.66 -3.18 13.74
CA ARG A 388 0.27 -3.47 15.14
C ARG A 388 0.73 -4.83 15.62
N ASP A 389 0.54 -5.84 14.80
CA ASP A 389 0.86 -7.22 15.12
C ASP A 389 1.90 -7.73 14.12
N ASP A 390 2.54 -8.85 14.44
CA ASP A 390 3.50 -9.50 13.54
C ASP A 390 2.72 -10.11 12.36
N ASP A 391 2.43 -9.29 11.34
CA ASP A 391 1.73 -9.70 10.11
C ASP A 391 2.68 -10.47 9.19
N GLY A 392 3.25 -11.54 9.72
CA GLY A 392 4.20 -12.38 9.00
C GLY A 392 5.58 -11.76 8.80
N ALA A 393 5.97 -10.72 9.56
CA ALA A 393 7.35 -10.27 9.87
C ALA A 393 7.47 -8.85 10.40
N LEU A 394 6.41 -8.07 10.29
CA LEU A 394 6.46 -6.63 10.42
C LEU A 394 5.43 -6.20 11.47
N GLY A 395 5.88 -5.54 12.53
CA GLY A 395 5.02 -5.05 13.60
C GLY A 395 5.10 -5.80 14.92
N GLY A 396 4.39 -5.28 15.92
CA GLY A 396 4.36 -5.82 17.28
C GLY A 396 5.68 -5.65 18.05
N SER A 397 5.71 -6.24 19.25
CA SER A 397 6.83 -6.10 20.20
C SER A 397 8.14 -6.71 19.69
N HIS A 398 8.07 -7.79 18.91
CA HIS A 398 9.25 -8.45 18.37
C HIS A 398 9.94 -7.58 17.32
N TYR A 399 9.18 -7.04 16.37
CA TYR A 399 9.74 -6.13 15.37
C TYR A 399 10.30 -4.86 16.00
N ALA A 400 9.60 -4.30 17.01
CA ALA A 400 10.13 -3.18 17.79
C ALA A 400 11.45 -3.53 18.50
N ALA A 401 11.56 -4.72 19.10
CA ALA A 401 12.81 -5.20 19.70
C ALA A 401 13.93 -5.36 18.66
N MET A 402 13.61 -5.80 17.44
CA MET A 402 14.57 -5.90 16.35
C MET A 402 15.07 -4.54 15.88
N ILE A 403 14.21 -3.50 15.83
CA ILE A 403 14.63 -2.11 15.57
C ILE A 403 15.62 -1.65 16.63
N VAL A 404 15.33 -1.89 17.91
CA VAL A 404 16.22 -1.54 19.03
C VAL A 404 17.54 -2.31 18.91
N TYR A 405 17.49 -3.61 18.63
CA TYR A 405 18.67 -4.44 18.37
C TYR A 405 19.54 -3.84 17.26
N LYS A 406 18.93 -3.43 16.13
CA LYS A 406 19.68 -2.81 15.04
C LYS A 406 20.34 -1.50 15.45
N LEU A 407 19.68 -0.63 16.21
CA LEU A 407 20.30 0.60 16.73
C LEU A 407 21.48 0.30 17.66
N VAL A 408 21.37 -0.74 18.51
CA VAL A 408 22.48 -1.18 19.37
C VAL A 408 23.63 -1.75 18.53
N SER A 409 23.33 -2.60 17.55
CA SER A 409 24.32 -3.16 16.61
C SER A 409 25.04 -2.05 15.84
N TYR A 410 24.31 -1.05 15.34
CA TYR A 410 24.86 0.14 14.69
C TYR A 410 25.77 0.96 15.59
N THR A 411 25.36 1.14 16.85
CA THR A 411 26.19 1.83 17.85
C THR A 411 27.49 1.08 18.08
N GLY A 412 27.43 -0.24 18.31
CA GLY A 412 28.60 -1.08 18.51
C GLY A 412 29.56 -1.06 17.32
N ALA A 413 29.03 -1.28 16.11
CA ALA A 413 29.79 -1.27 14.87
C ALA A 413 30.44 0.08 14.60
N THR A 414 29.71 1.19 14.80
CA THR A 414 30.25 2.55 14.63
C THR A 414 31.33 2.86 15.65
N VAL A 415 31.12 2.54 16.93
CA VAL A 415 32.13 2.79 17.99
C VAL A 415 33.41 2.01 17.71
N TYR A 416 33.27 0.75 17.27
CA TYR A 416 34.39 -0.10 16.88
C TYR A 416 35.13 0.46 15.67
N ALA A 417 34.43 0.74 14.57
CA ALA A 417 35.02 1.28 13.34
C ALA A 417 35.69 2.63 13.59
N ALA A 418 35.00 3.57 14.24
CA ALA A 418 35.59 4.85 14.62
C ALA A 418 36.80 4.70 15.55
N GLY A 419 36.86 3.65 16.38
CA GLY A 419 38.05 3.34 17.19
C GLY A 419 39.31 3.06 16.36
N LYS A 420 39.15 2.54 15.14
CA LYS A 420 40.26 2.26 14.21
C LYS A 420 40.72 3.49 13.44
N PHE A 421 39.90 4.54 13.34
CA PHE A 421 40.29 5.82 12.71
C PHE A 421 41.42 6.52 13.47
N ALA A 422 41.65 6.18 14.75
CA ALA A 422 42.74 6.73 15.56
C ALA A 422 44.09 6.01 15.36
N GLY A 423 44.13 4.92 14.59
CA GLY A 423 45.26 3.98 14.51
C GLY A 423 46.38 4.31 13.52
N GLY A 424 46.28 5.41 12.75
CA GLY A 424 47.35 5.85 11.84
C GLY A 424 47.32 5.25 10.43
N ASP A 425 46.21 4.67 9.97
CA ASP A 425 46.00 4.44 8.54
C ASP A 425 45.86 5.80 7.84
N GLU A 426 46.83 6.14 6.98
CA GLU A 426 46.90 7.44 6.27
C GLU A 426 45.68 7.71 5.36
N GLU A 427 44.85 6.70 5.09
CA GLU A 427 43.70 6.84 4.18
C GLU A 427 42.48 7.51 4.82
N VAL A 428 42.25 7.36 6.14
CA VAL A 428 41.06 7.93 6.81
C VAL A 428 41.42 9.24 7.52
N MET A 429 40.89 10.35 7.02
CA MET A 429 41.19 11.70 7.48
C MET A 429 40.28 12.18 8.63
N MET A 430 39.07 11.63 8.76
CA MET A 430 38.11 12.07 9.78
C MET A 430 38.44 11.52 11.18
N ARG A 431 38.38 12.38 12.19
CA ARG A 431 38.60 11.99 13.60
C ARG A 431 37.48 11.09 14.11
N ALA A 432 37.85 10.07 14.88
CA ALA A 432 36.93 9.16 15.57
C ALA A 432 35.83 9.87 16.37
N GLY A 433 36.19 10.94 17.10
CA GLY A 433 35.25 11.73 17.88
C GLY A 433 34.17 12.40 17.04
N THR A 434 34.51 12.85 15.82
CA THR A 434 33.56 13.47 14.90
C THR A 434 32.55 12.45 14.39
N VAL A 435 32.98 11.25 13.98
CA VAL A 435 32.07 10.19 13.53
C VAL A 435 31.11 9.78 14.63
N ARG A 436 31.61 9.59 15.86
CA ARG A 436 30.78 9.27 17.03
C ARG A 436 29.79 10.38 17.35
N PHE A 437 30.19 11.65 17.19
CA PHE A 437 29.31 12.79 17.40
C PHE A 437 28.19 12.85 16.36
N ILE A 438 28.50 12.68 15.07
CA ILE A 438 27.50 12.62 13.99
C ILE A 438 26.52 11.47 14.24
N PHE A 439 27.01 10.28 14.58
CA PHE A 439 26.18 9.13 14.93
C PHE A 439 25.31 9.42 16.16
N GLY A 440 25.88 10.04 17.20
CA GLY A 440 25.15 10.42 18.41
C GLY A 440 24.01 11.42 18.15
N ILE A 441 24.21 12.39 17.24
CA ILE A 441 23.13 13.28 16.79
C ILE A 441 22.05 12.48 16.08
N ALA A 442 22.42 11.63 15.11
CA ALA A 442 21.46 10.82 14.37
C ALA A 442 20.62 9.94 15.32
N LEU A 443 21.26 9.28 16.29
CA LEU A 443 20.61 8.45 17.30
C LEU A 443 19.69 9.29 18.20
N GLY A 444 20.12 10.48 18.62
CA GLY A 444 19.31 11.40 19.40
C GLY A 444 18.05 11.83 18.63
N VAL A 445 18.18 12.12 17.33
CA VAL A 445 17.06 12.43 16.44
C VAL A 445 16.12 11.24 16.29
N THR A 446 16.65 10.01 16.15
CA THR A 446 15.84 8.78 16.11
C THR A 446 15.01 8.62 17.38
N VAL A 447 15.63 8.74 18.56
CA VAL A 447 14.97 8.55 19.85
C VAL A 447 13.95 9.65 20.10
N ALA A 448 14.28 10.91 19.80
CA ALA A 448 13.35 12.02 19.91
C ALA A 448 12.14 11.84 18.96
N GLY A 449 12.39 11.45 17.71
CA GLY A 449 11.35 11.14 16.73
C GLY A 449 10.44 10.01 17.18
N ALA A 450 11.01 8.92 17.71
CA ALA A 450 10.24 7.81 18.28
C ALA A 450 9.37 8.27 19.46
N ALA A 451 9.92 9.06 20.39
CA ALA A 451 9.20 9.58 21.54
C ALA A 451 8.03 10.50 21.12
N VAL A 452 8.27 11.42 20.18
CA VAL A 452 7.23 12.31 19.64
C VAL A 452 6.16 11.54 18.87
N GLY A 453 6.58 10.58 18.03
CA GLY A 453 5.70 9.72 17.26
C GLY A 453 4.79 8.87 18.15
N LEU A 454 5.39 8.06 19.03
CA LEU A 454 4.67 7.17 19.96
C LEU A 454 3.81 7.96 20.96
N GLY A 455 4.29 9.11 21.42
CA GLY A 455 3.52 10.02 22.28
C GLY A 455 2.29 10.62 21.58
N SER A 456 2.23 10.59 20.25
CA SER A 456 1.12 11.09 19.45
C SER A 456 0.15 9.99 18.99
N VAL A 457 0.54 8.72 19.12
CA VAL A 457 -0.31 7.56 18.81
C VAL A 457 -1.51 7.54 19.76
N THR A 458 -2.67 7.11 19.24
CA THR A 458 -3.90 6.88 20.00
C THR A 458 -3.64 5.98 21.20
N GLU A 459 -4.02 6.42 22.41
CA GLU A 459 -3.71 5.75 23.68
C GLU A 459 -4.14 4.27 23.71
N THR A 460 -5.34 3.98 23.21
CA THR A 460 -5.91 2.62 23.12
C THR A 460 -5.12 1.67 22.21
N ARG A 461 -4.16 2.19 21.44
CA ARG A 461 -3.36 1.46 20.46
C ARG A 461 -1.87 1.51 20.74
N ARG A 462 -1.38 2.27 21.74
CA ARG A 462 0.07 2.33 22.06
C ARG A 462 0.63 0.99 22.50
N TRP A 463 -0.17 0.20 23.21
CA TRP A 463 0.26 -1.07 23.78
C TRP A 463 0.71 -2.08 22.73
N THR A 464 0.32 -1.96 21.46
CA THR A 464 0.71 -2.94 20.44
C THR A 464 2.21 -2.91 20.14
N PHE A 465 2.87 -1.75 20.30
CA PHE A 465 4.32 -1.61 20.10
C PHE A 465 5.18 -2.39 21.10
N TYR A 466 4.67 -2.64 22.30
CA TYR A 466 5.43 -3.28 23.39
C TYR A 466 4.74 -4.50 24.01
N GLY A 467 3.44 -4.65 23.78
CA GLY A 467 2.59 -5.68 24.39
C GLY A 467 2.09 -6.74 23.41
N SER A 468 2.02 -6.45 22.09
CA SER A 468 1.63 -7.49 21.14
C SER A 468 2.77 -8.49 20.97
N ARG A 469 2.57 -9.69 21.52
CA ARG A 469 3.49 -10.83 21.38
C ARG A 469 3.02 -11.85 20.36
N GLN A 470 1.85 -11.62 19.78
CA GLN A 470 1.24 -12.53 18.82
C GLN A 470 2.19 -12.74 17.64
N THR A 471 2.47 -13.99 17.34
CA THR A 471 3.25 -14.39 16.17
C THR A 471 2.37 -14.36 14.92
N GLY A 472 2.96 -14.30 13.72
CA GLY A 472 2.24 -14.46 12.47
C GLY A 472 1.34 -15.72 12.44
N PRO A 473 1.85 -16.92 12.82
CA PRO A 473 1.01 -18.11 12.97
C PRO A 473 -0.20 -17.90 13.88
N GLU A 474 0.00 -17.33 15.07
CA GLU A 474 -1.09 -17.08 16.01
C GLU A 474 -2.07 -16.03 15.50
N TRP A 475 -1.59 -15.06 14.71
CA TRP A 475 -2.42 -14.06 14.05
C TRP A 475 -3.39 -14.69 13.05
N PHE A 476 -2.89 -15.55 12.17
CA PHE A 476 -3.73 -16.19 11.15
C PHE A 476 -4.71 -17.20 11.75
N LYS A 477 -4.30 -17.91 12.81
CA LYS A 477 -5.23 -18.74 13.60
C LYS A 477 -6.35 -17.89 14.21
N TRP A 478 -5.99 -16.80 14.91
CA TRP A 478 -6.97 -15.88 15.47
C TRP A 478 -7.89 -15.33 14.39
N LEU A 479 -7.35 -14.87 13.26
CA LEU A 479 -8.12 -14.28 12.18
C LEU A 479 -9.13 -15.27 11.56
N PHE A 480 -8.76 -16.54 11.44
CA PHE A 480 -9.65 -17.59 10.93
C PHE A 480 -10.80 -17.92 11.90
N GLU A 481 -10.55 -17.79 13.20
CA GLU A 481 -11.51 -18.12 14.27
C GLU A 481 -12.29 -16.91 14.80
N ALA A 482 -11.81 -15.69 14.54
CA ALA A 482 -12.30 -14.48 15.18
C ALA A 482 -13.78 -14.21 14.87
N ASP A 483 -14.52 -13.85 15.92
CA ASP A 483 -15.89 -13.34 15.80
C ASP A 483 -15.94 -11.92 15.24
N THR A 484 -14.85 -11.17 15.38
CA THR A 484 -14.72 -9.81 14.87
C THR A 484 -14.37 -9.86 13.40
N LEU A 485 -15.25 -9.26 12.58
CA LEU A 485 -15.10 -9.21 11.13
C LEU A 485 -14.20 -8.06 10.69
N VAL A 486 -13.25 -8.35 9.80
CA VAL A 486 -12.23 -7.39 9.33
C VAL A 486 -12.47 -6.98 7.88
N GLY A 487 -12.01 -5.77 7.51
CA GLY A 487 -12.07 -5.30 6.13
C GLY A 487 -13.50 -5.16 5.60
N GLU A 488 -13.70 -5.75 4.42
CA GLU A 488 -14.98 -5.77 3.71
C GLU A 488 -15.82 -7.01 4.04
N ALA A 489 -15.34 -7.93 4.89
CA ALA A 489 -16.04 -9.17 5.21
C ALA A 489 -17.38 -8.88 5.91
N ASP A 490 -18.46 -9.41 5.35
CA ASP A 490 -19.80 -9.32 5.92
C ASP A 490 -20.11 -10.49 6.85
N THR A 491 -19.46 -11.64 6.64
CA THR A 491 -19.70 -12.87 7.40
C THR A 491 -18.39 -13.57 7.74
N LYS A 492 -18.41 -14.44 8.76
CA LYS A 492 -17.20 -15.15 9.21
C LYS A 492 -16.63 -16.03 8.11
N ASP A 493 -17.49 -16.62 7.28
CA ASP A 493 -17.03 -17.45 6.18
C ASP A 493 -16.28 -16.64 5.13
N GLN A 494 -16.67 -15.38 4.87
CA GLN A 494 -15.95 -14.54 3.91
C GLN A 494 -14.55 -14.20 4.40
N GLN A 495 -14.42 -13.91 5.70
CA GLN A 495 -13.13 -13.73 6.37
C GLN A 495 -12.29 -15.02 6.36
N ARG A 496 -12.92 -16.18 6.60
CA ARG A 496 -12.24 -17.49 6.54
C ARG A 496 -11.75 -17.82 5.14
N VAL A 497 -12.53 -17.50 4.09
CA VAL A 497 -12.06 -17.62 2.71
C VAL A 497 -10.81 -16.78 2.50
N TRP A 498 -10.79 -15.53 2.98
CA TRP A 498 -9.61 -14.68 2.87
C TRP A 498 -8.42 -15.29 3.60
N ALA A 499 -8.55 -15.59 4.90
CA ALA A 499 -7.48 -16.17 5.71
C ALA A 499 -6.96 -17.49 5.10
N TRP A 500 -7.87 -18.37 4.64
CA TRP A 500 -7.53 -19.65 4.03
C TRP A 500 -6.77 -19.49 2.71
N LEU A 501 -7.26 -18.64 1.80
CA LEU A 501 -6.64 -18.49 0.49
C LEU A 501 -5.33 -17.68 0.53
N PHE A 502 -5.21 -16.79 1.52
CA PHE A 502 -4.06 -15.91 1.71
C PHE A 502 -2.93 -16.58 2.48
N ALA A 503 -3.23 -17.17 3.64
CA ALA A 503 -2.24 -17.72 4.56
C ALA A 503 -1.70 -19.07 4.08
N HIS A 504 -0.44 -19.35 4.36
CA HIS A 504 0.15 -20.67 4.19
C HIS A 504 -0.55 -21.70 5.11
N PRO A 505 -0.93 -22.92 4.65
CA PRO A 505 -1.70 -23.88 5.44
C PRO A 505 -1.11 -24.19 6.82
N ARG A 506 0.23 -24.24 6.95
CA ARG A 506 0.96 -24.37 8.23
C ARG A 506 0.50 -23.39 9.33
N TYR A 507 -0.05 -22.24 8.97
CA TYR A 507 -0.48 -21.21 9.92
C TYR A 507 -1.95 -21.30 10.31
N LEU A 508 -2.64 -22.34 9.87
CA LEU A 508 -4.01 -22.61 10.22
C LEU A 508 -4.10 -24.00 10.87
N ASP A 509 -5.12 -24.15 11.71
CA ASP A 509 -5.39 -25.44 12.36
C ASP A 509 -6.11 -26.36 11.37
N GLN A 510 -5.54 -27.54 11.12
CA GLN A 510 -6.05 -28.50 10.14
C GLN A 510 -7.49 -28.90 10.45
N ASP A 511 -7.80 -29.21 11.72
CA ASP A 511 -9.11 -29.71 12.13
C ASP A 511 -10.16 -28.62 11.98
N LYS A 512 -9.81 -27.37 12.33
CA LYS A 512 -10.70 -26.21 12.14
C LYS A 512 -10.96 -25.90 10.67
N VAL A 513 -9.93 -25.99 9.83
CA VAL A 513 -10.10 -25.80 8.38
C VAL A 513 -10.95 -26.93 7.80
N LYS A 514 -10.71 -28.18 8.21
CA LYS A 514 -11.48 -29.35 7.79
C LYS A 514 -12.95 -29.19 8.17
N GLU A 515 -13.24 -28.91 9.44
CA GLU A 515 -14.59 -28.68 9.97
C GLU A 515 -15.31 -27.60 9.17
N TRP A 516 -14.64 -26.47 8.90
CA TRP A 516 -15.19 -25.38 8.11
C TRP A 516 -15.46 -25.75 6.65
N LEU A 517 -14.49 -26.36 5.96
CA LEU A 517 -14.66 -26.81 4.57
C LEU A 517 -15.80 -27.83 4.44
N LEU A 518 -15.89 -28.76 5.40
CA LEU A 518 -16.97 -29.74 5.48
C LEU A 518 -18.33 -29.11 5.82
N GLY A 519 -18.33 -27.96 6.48
CA GLY A 519 -19.52 -27.19 6.82
C GLY A 519 -20.01 -26.25 5.72
N LEU A 520 -19.28 -26.10 4.61
CA LEU A 520 -19.70 -25.25 3.49
C LEU A 520 -20.99 -25.79 2.86
N LYS A 521 -21.93 -24.88 2.61
CA LYS A 521 -23.21 -25.19 1.98
C LYS A 521 -23.29 -24.50 0.64
N SER A 522 -23.88 -25.16 -0.34
CA SER A 522 -24.02 -24.59 -1.68
C SER A 522 -24.84 -23.30 -1.64
N ASP A 523 -25.85 -23.19 -0.78
CA ASP A 523 -26.70 -21.99 -0.58
C ASP A 523 -26.16 -20.99 0.47
N GLY A 524 -24.98 -21.25 1.04
CA GLY A 524 -24.36 -20.38 2.06
C GLY A 524 -23.76 -19.08 1.50
N ASP A 525 -23.21 -18.24 2.38
CA ASP A 525 -22.73 -16.89 2.04
C ASP A 525 -21.64 -16.83 0.95
N ILE A 526 -20.88 -17.92 0.80
CA ILE A 526 -19.77 -18.02 -0.15
C ILE A 526 -20.24 -18.53 -1.52
N LEU A 527 -21.08 -19.56 -1.52
CA LEU A 527 -21.44 -20.34 -2.73
C LEU A 527 -22.86 -20.02 -3.25
N GLY A 528 -23.67 -19.36 -2.44
CA GLY A 528 -25.08 -19.07 -2.70
C GLY A 528 -25.32 -18.07 -3.84
N ARG A 529 -24.28 -17.38 -4.30
CA ARG A 529 -24.40 -16.39 -5.37
C ARG A 529 -24.49 -17.06 -6.74
N GLY A 530 -25.49 -16.66 -7.53
CA GLY A 530 -25.73 -17.19 -8.87
C GLY A 530 -24.70 -16.76 -9.93
N ASP A 531 -23.76 -15.88 -9.59
CA ASP A 531 -22.74 -15.35 -10.50
C ASP A 531 -21.46 -16.19 -10.55
N LYS A 532 -21.41 -17.30 -9.78
CA LYS A 532 -20.28 -18.22 -9.68
C LYS A 532 -18.96 -17.54 -9.31
N LYS A 533 -19.03 -16.46 -8.52
CA LYS A 533 -17.87 -15.70 -8.05
C LYS A 533 -17.86 -15.58 -6.54
N LEU A 534 -16.67 -15.42 -5.97
CA LEU A 534 -16.51 -15.10 -4.56
C LEU A 534 -17.11 -13.72 -4.24
N PRO A 535 -17.78 -13.57 -3.08
CA PRO A 535 -18.43 -12.33 -2.68
C PRO A 535 -17.43 -11.21 -2.40
N LYS A 536 -17.89 -9.94 -2.47
CA LYS A 536 -17.08 -8.73 -2.20
C LYS A 536 -16.36 -8.76 -0.84
N GLY A 537 -16.91 -9.43 0.17
CA GLY A 537 -16.27 -9.52 1.48
C GLY A 537 -15.09 -10.49 1.57
N CYS A 538 -14.72 -11.17 0.47
CA CYS A 538 -13.51 -12.00 0.40
C CYS A 538 -12.23 -11.21 0.04
N LEU A 539 -12.26 -9.87 0.20
CA LEU A 539 -11.12 -8.96 0.04
C LEU A 539 -10.40 -9.12 -1.32
N GLU A 540 -9.11 -9.45 -1.35
CA GLU A 540 -8.33 -9.57 -2.58
C GLU A 540 -8.82 -10.69 -3.51
N PHE A 541 -9.63 -11.63 -3.00
CA PHE A 541 -10.20 -12.73 -3.78
C PHE A 541 -11.63 -12.44 -4.28
N SER A 542 -12.16 -11.26 -3.97
CA SER A 542 -13.49 -10.84 -4.43
C SER A 542 -13.61 -10.89 -5.95
N GLY A 543 -14.68 -11.51 -6.44
CA GLY A 543 -14.93 -11.67 -7.87
C GLY A 543 -14.15 -12.80 -8.55
N HIS A 544 -13.26 -13.51 -7.84
CA HIS A 544 -12.63 -14.73 -8.37
C HIS A 544 -13.66 -15.82 -8.62
N LYS A 545 -13.45 -16.65 -9.64
CA LYS A 545 -14.34 -17.78 -9.96
C LYS A 545 -14.33 -18.81 -8.83
N LEU A 546 -15.50 -19.35 -8.50
CA LEU A 546 -15.63 -20.41 -7.49
C LEU A 546 -14.86 -21.69 -7.87
N GLU A 547 -14.75 -22.01 -9.15
CA GLU A 547 -13.88 -23.10 -9.65
C GLU A 547 -12.43 -22.96 -9.16
N SER A 548 -11.88 -21.74 -9.22
CA SER A 548 -10.52 -21.45 -8.75
C SER A 548 -10.41 -21.62 -7.23
N PHE A 549 -11.45 -21.21 -6.50
CA PHE A 549 -11.55 -21.42 -5.05
C PHE A 549 -11.53 -22.90 -4.67
N PHE A 550 -12.35 -23.74 -5.33
CA PHE A 550 -12.39 -25.18 -5.07
C PHE A 550 -11.05 -25.84 -5.36
N LYS A 551 -10.49 -25.59 -6.55
CA LYS A 551 -9.18 -26.12 -6.95
C LYS A 551 -8.09 -25.76 -5.94
N LYS A 552 -7.96 -24.46 -5.63
CA LYS A 552 -6.93 -23.97 -4.70
C LYS A 552 -7.13 -24.51 -3.29
N SER A 553 -8.38 -24.67 -2.83
CA SER A 553 -8.66 -25.24 -1.51
C SER A 553 -8.21 -26.70 -1.40
N LEU A 554 -8.42 -27.50 -2.45
CA LEU A 554 -7.94 -28.90 -2.47
C LEU A 554 -6.42 -28.99 -2.49
N GLU A 555 -5.76 -28.16 -3.32
CA GLU A 555 -4.30 -28.09 -3.38
C GLU A 555 -3.70 -27.70 -2.02
N LYS A 556 -4.32 -26.72 -1.34
CA LYS A 556 -3.87 -26.26 -0.02
C LYS A 556 -4.15 -27.28 1.09
N PHE A 557 -5.29 -27.95 1.10
CA PHE A 557 -5.61 -28.94 2.13
C PHE A 557 -4.70 -30.17 2.03
N ALA A 558 -4.27 -30.54 0.83
CA ALA A 558 -3.32 -31.63 0.60
C ALA A 558 -1.97 -31.40 1.31
N TYR A 559 -1.62 -30.16 1.65
CA TYR A 559 -0.43 -29.83 2.43
C TYR A 559 -0.35 -30.57 3.77
N TYR A 560 -1.50 -30.81 4.41
CA TYR A 560 -1.52 -31.47 5.72
C TYR A 560 -1.15 -32.96 5.67
N GLY A 561 -1.15 -33.58 4.48
CA GLY A 561 -0.71 -34.96 4.30
C GLY A 561 -1.64 -36.04 4.89
N ASP A 562 -2.85 -35.66 5.33
CA ASP A 562 -3.88 -36.58 5.81
C ASP A 562 -4.76 -37.04 4.65
N ALA A 563 -4.49 -38.25 4.15
CA ALA A 563 -5.17 -38.81 2.99
C ALA A 563 -6.67 -39.08 3.24
N GLU A 564 -7.06 -39.42 4.47
CA GLU A 564 -8.46 -39.68 4.82
C GLU A 564 -9.26 -38.39 4.82
N SER A 565 -8.77 -37.38 5.56
CA SER A 565 -9.38 -36.05 5.57
C SER A 565 -9.38 -35.39 4.19
N GLN A 566 -8.33 -35.59 3.39
CA GLN A 566 -8.27 -35.08 2.02
C GLN A 566 -9.38 -35.68 1.15
N ALA A 567 -9.60 -37.00 1.23
CA ALA A 567 -10.64 -37.68 0.45
C ALA A 567 -12.05 -37.19 0.84
N GLU A 568 -12.30 -36.97 2.13
CA GLU A 568 -13.56 -36.40 2.62
C GLU A 568 -13.82 -34.99 2.08
N VAL A 569 -12.83 -34.10 2.23
CA VAL A 569 -12.90 -32.71 1.75
C VAL A 569 -13.05 -32.68 0.23
N GLU A 570 -12.31 -33.52 -0.50
CA GLU A 570 -12.41 -33.64 -1.96
C GLU A 570 -13.78 -34.10 -2.42
N GLY A 571 -14.35 -35.11 -1.75
CA GLY A 571 -15.71 -35.59 -2.02
C GLY A 571 -16.74 -34.47 -1.90
N LEU A 572 -16.72 -33.72 -0.79
CA LEU A 572 -17.66 -32.63 -0.58
C LEU A 572 -17.46 -31.46 -1.54
N LEU A 573 -16.23 -30.97 -1.71
CA LEU A 573 -15.96 -29.80 -2.56
C LEU A 573 -16.32 -30.09 -4.03
N LYS A 574 -16.09 -31.31 -4.53
CA LYS A 574 -16.56 -31.73 -5.86
C LYS A 574 -18.09 -31.77 -5.96
N SER A 575 -18.78 -32.28 -4.93
CA SER A 575 -20.26 -32.26 -4.88
C SER A 575 -20.80 -30.82 -4.91
N LEU A 576 -20.25 -29.94 -4.07
CA LEU A 576 -20.62 -28.52 -4.02
C LEU A 576 -20.35 -27.81 -5.35
N GLN A 577 -19.23 -28.12 -6.00
CA GLN A 577 -18.92 -27.57 -7.32
C GLN A 577 -19.98 -28.00 -8.35
N GLN A 578 -20.36 -29.28 -8.38
CA GLN A 578 -21.43 -29.77 -9.28
C GLN A 578 -22.78 -29.09 -9.00
N GLU A 579 -23.14 -28.91 -7.73
CA GLU A 579 -24.36 -28.20 -7.34
C GLU A 579 -24.35 -26.73 -7.78
N VAL A 580 -23.24 -26.03 -7.54
CA VAL A 580 -23.05 -24.63 -7.97
C VAL A 580 -23.07 -24.54 -9.50
N ASP A 581 -22.52 -25.55 -10.18
CA ASP A 581 -22.47 -25.56 -11.64
C ASP A 581 -23.80 -25.87 -12.31
N ALA A 582 -24.60 -26.73 -11.69
CA ALA A 582 -25.95 -27.08 -12.13
C ALA A 582 -26.95 -25.94 -11.92
N ARG A 583 -26.64 -24.94 -11.09
CA ARG A 583 -27.51 -23.78 -10.91
C ARG A 583 -27.65 -23.03 -12.23
N PRO A 584 -28.88 -22.74 -12.66
CA PRO A 584 -29.07 -21.87 -13.80
C PRO A 584 -28.35 -20.56 -13.50
N PHE A 585 -27.48 -20.12 -14.42
CA PHE A 585 -26.83 -18.82 -14.31
C PHE A 585 -27.96 -17.80 -14.22
N VAL A 586 -28.17 -17.29 -13.00
CA VAL A 586 -29.08 -16.19 -12.80
C VAL A 586 -28.27 -15.01 -13.32
N ASP A 587 -28.40 -14.73 -14.62
CA ASP A 587 -28.04 -13.45 -15.22
C ASP A 587 -28.57 -12.39 -14.26
N GLY A 588 -27.70 -11.88 -13.38
CA GLY A 588 -28.06 -10.90 -12.37
C GLY A 588 -28.82 -9.79 -13.10
N LEU A 589 -30.04 -9.50 -12.61
CA LEU A 589 -31.02 -8.53 -13.12
C LEU A 589 -32.14 -9.00 -14.07
N LYS A 590 -32.13 -10.20 -14.68
CA LYS A 590 -33.24 -10.56 -15.61
C LYS A 590 -34.47 -11.19 -14.93
N ALA A 591 -34.29 -12.00 -13.88
CA ALA A 591 -35.37 -12.86 -13.38
C ALA A 591 -36.46 -12.15 -12.55
N THR A 592 -36.12 -11.05 -11.87
CA THR A 592 -37.11 -10.26 -11.09
C THR A 592 -38.04 -9.44 -12.00
N SER A 593 -37.57 -9.02 -13.19
CA SER A 593 -38.37 -8.31 -14.19
C SER A 593 -39.40 -9.21 -14.88
N SER A 594 -39.08 -10.48 -15.12
CA SER A 594 -39.96 -11.40 -15.86
C SER A 594 -41.18 -11.87 -15.05
N LYS A 595 -41.00 -12.07 -13.73
CA LYS A 595 -42.13 -12.41 -12.83
C LYS A 595 -43.09 -11.24 -12.62
N GLN A 596 -42.58 -10.00 -12.55
CA GLN A 596 -43.42 -8.80 -12.53
C GLN A 596 -44.18 -8.59 -13.85
N GLN A 597 -43.58 -8.86 -15.01
CA GLN A 597 -44.28 -8.79 -16.32
C GLN A 597 -45.34 -9.87 -16.52
N MET A 598 -45.18 -11.07 -15.94
CA MET A 598 -46.23 -12.10 -15.99
C MET A 598 -47.41 -11.79 -15.05
N GLN A 599 -47.17 -11.15 -13.89
CA GLN A 599 -48.26 -10.74 -12.99
C GLN A 599 -49.02 -9.51 -13.53
N THR A 600 -48.36 -8.54 -14.19
CA THR A 600 -49.07 -7.42 -14.84
C THR A 600 -49.87 -7.84 -16.08
N LYS A 601 -49.48 -8.89 -16.79
CA LYS A 601 -50.29 -9.43 -17.91
C LYS A 601 -51.47 -10.29 -17.47
N ARG A 602 -51.45 -10.89 -16.27
CA ARG A 602 -52.59 -11.66 -15.75
C ARG A 602 -53.67 -10.78 -15.10
N GLY A 603 -53.30 -9.60 -14.58
CA GLY A 603 -54.25 -8.60 -14.05
C GLY A 603 -54.93 -7.71 -15.10
N ARG A 604 -54.53 -7.74 -16.37
CA ARG A 604 -55.16 -6.96 -17.48
C ARG A 604 -56.05 -7.79 -18.41
N ARG A 605 -56.50 -8.97 -17.98
CA ARG A 605 -57.45 -9.81 -18.74
C ARG A 605 -58.78 -10.05 -18.01
N ILE A 606 -58.99 -9.36 -16.88
CA ILE A 606 -60.26 -9.25 -16.20
C ILE A 606 -60.41 -7.76 -15.85
N GLU A 607 -60.76 -6.97 -16.86
CA GLU A 607 -61.45 -5.69 -16.79
C GLU A 607 -61.94 -5.34 -18.20
#